data_AF-A0A3D0M494-F1
#
_entry.id   AF-A0A3D0M494-F1
#
_cell.length_a   1.000
_cell.length_b   1.000
_cell.length_c   1.000
_cell.angle_alpha   90.00
_cell.angle_beta   90.00
_cell.angle_gamma   90.00
#
_symmetry.space_group_name_H-M   'P 1'
#
loop_
_entity.id
_entity.type
_entity.pdbx_description
1 polymer ?
#
loop_
_entity_poly.entity_id
_entity_poly.type
_entity_poly.pdbx_seq_one_letter_code
_entity_poly.pdbx_strand_id
1 'polypeptide(L)' 'RAKSMVAKMDELGFGNCTNTGACEVECPKNISISNIARLNREFLKAKFKD' A
#
# COMPACT_ATOMS: atom_id res chain seq x y z
N ARG A 1 10.20 0.66 -7.61
CA ARG A 1 9.09 -0.28 -7.27
C ARG A 1 8.04 0.36 -6.35
N ALA A 2 8.30 0.54 -5.05
CA ALA A 2 7.30 1.05 -4.10
C ALA A 2 6.75 2.43 -4.48
N LYS A 3 7.61 3.38 -4.89
CA LYS A 3 7.18 4.69 -5.40
C LYS A 3 6.25 4.58 -6.61
N SER A 4 6.57 3.69 -7.54
CA SER A 4 5.76 3.43 -8.74
C SER A 4 4.39 2.88 -8.37
N MET A 5 4.30 2.01 -7.35
CA MET A 5 3.03 1.51 -6.85
C MET A 5 2.21 2.60 -6.17
N VAL A 6 2.83 3.44 -5.33
CA VAL A 6 2.14 4.57 -4.68
C VAL A 6 1.64 5.58 -5.72
N ALA A 7 2.46 5.94 -6.72
CA ALA A 7 2.02 6.82 -7.80
C ALA A 7 0.80 6.26 -8.55
N LYS A 8 0.74 4.93 -8.75
CA LYS A 8 -0.43 4.30 -9.35
C LYS A 8 -1.65 4.29 -8.41
N MET A 9 -1.43 4.14 -7.10
CA MET A 9 -2.52 4.23 -6.12
C MET A 9 -3.12 5.64 -6.08
N ASP A 10 -2.29 6.68 -6.18
CA ASP A 10 -2.73 8.07 -6.25
C ASP A 10 -3.50 8.35 -7.56
N GLU A 11 -2.98 7.86 -8.70
CA GLU A 11 -3.65 7.97 -10.01
C GLU A 11 -5.03 7.31 -10.01
N LEU A 12 -5.17 6.16 -9.33
CA LEU A 12 -6.42 5.41 -9.20
C LEU A 12 -7.31 5.92 -8.06
N GLY A 13 -6.86 6.90 -7.27
CA GLY A 13 -7.64 7.47 -6.17
C GLY A 13 -7.86 6.53 -4.98
N PHE A 14 -7.00 5.51 -4.78
CA PHE A 14 -7.12 4.61 -3.63
C PHE A 14 -6.81 5.28 -2.29
N GLY A 15 -5.99 6.34 -2.30
CA GLY A 15 -5.60 7.07 -1.11
C GLY A 15 -4.68 6.27 -0.17
N ASN A 16 -4.56 6.76 1.06
CA ASN A 16 -3.67 6.20 2.08
C ASN A 16 -4.39 5.17 2.96
N CYS A 17 -3.65 4.16 3.42
CA CYS A 17 -4.16 3.19 4.37
C CYS A 17 -4.47 3.84 5.73
N THR A 18 -5.68 3.60 6.25
CA THR A 18 -6.14 4.04 7.59
C THR A 18 -6.13 2.92 8.64
N ASN A 19 -5.64 1.72 8.27
CA ASN A 19 -5.60 0.52 9.11
C ASN A 19 -6.99 0.03 9.59
N THR A 20 -8.05 0.28 8.82
CA THR A 20 -9.40 -0.23 9.12
C THR A 20 -9.56 -1.73 8.87
N GLY A 21 -8.70 -2.34 8.05
CA GLY A 21 -8.75 -3.78 7.75
C GLY A 21 -9.78 -4.19 6.68
N ALA A 22 -10.62 -3.27 6.20
CA ALA A 22 -11.68 -3.59 5.22
C ALA A 22 -11.13 -4.24 3.93
N CYS A 23 -9.95 -3.82 3.46
CA CYS A 23 -9.35 -4.37 2.25
C CYS A 23 -8.96 -5.85 2.34
N GLU A 24 -8.65 -6.37 3.53
CA GLU A 24 -8.33 -7.79 3.74
C GLU A 24 -9.61 -8.63 3.86
N VAL A 25 -10.63 -8.10 4.54
CA VAL A 25 -11.94 -8.76 4.73
C VAL A 25 -12.73 -8.88 3.42
N GLU A 26 -12.75 -7.81 2.62
CA GLU A 26 -13.51 -7.76 1.36
C GLU A 26 -12.78 -8.45 0.19
N CYS A 27 -11.50 -8.81 0.36
CA CYS A 27 -10.73 -9.36 -0.74
C CYS A 27 -11.16 -10.81 -1.05
N PRO A 28 -11.72 -11.11 -2.23
CA PRO A 28 -12.11 -12.48 -2.60
C PRO A 28 -10.90 -13.42 -2.78
N LYS A 29 -9.68 -12.86 -2.75
CA LYS A 29 -8.42 -13.58 -2.85
C LYS A 29 -7.69 -13.70 -1.52
N ASN A 30 -8.31 -13.28 -0.41
CA ASN A 30 -7.75 -13.32 0.94
C ASN A 30 -6.33 -12.73 1.00
N ILE A 31 -6.14 -11.59 0.32
CA ILE A 31 -4.85 -10.90 0.33
C ILE A 31 -4.69 -10.23 1.69
N SER A 32 -3.62 -10.57 2.38
CA SER A 32 -3.36 -9.99 3.68
C SER A 32 -2.96 -8.51 3.60
N ILE A 33 -3.45 -7.72 4.57
CA ILE A 33 -3.08 -6.30 4.76
C ILE A 33 -1.58 -6.10 4.99
N SER A 34 -0.86 -7.16 5.37
CA SER A 34 0.61 -7.18 5.49
C SER A 34 1.33 -6.74 4.21
N ASN A 35 0.71 -6.90 3.04
CA ASN A 35 1.25 -6.38 1.77
C ASN A 35 1.30 -4.86 1.74
N ILE A 36 0.26 -4.19 2.25
CA ILE A 36 0.22 -2.73 2.37
C ILE A 36 1.25 -2.26 3.41
N ALA A 37 1.38 -2.97 4.53
CA ALA A 37 2.41 -2.68 5.52
C ALA A 37 3.83 -2.79 4.93
N ARG A 38 4.09 -3.81 4.10
CA ARG A 38 5.36 -3.96 3.36
C ARG A 38 5.57 -2.80 2.38
N LEU A 39 4.55 -2.44 1.61
CA LEU A 39 4.61 -1.31 0.67
C LEU A 39 5.01 -0.02 1.39
N ASN A 40 4.35 0.31 2.51
CA ASN A 40 4.63 1.53 3.28
C ASN A 40 6.08 1.55 3.80
N ARG A 41 6.57 0.41 4.32
CA ARG A 41 7.97 0.27 4.77
C ARG A 41 8.96 0.49 3.63
N GLU A 42 8.71 -0.11 2.47
CA GLU A 42 9.57 0.06 1.30
C GLU A 42 9.51 1.50 0.75
N PHE A 43 8.36 2.15 0.78
CA PHE A 43 8.19 3.53 0.35
C PHE A 43 8.96 4.50 1.26
N LEU A 44 8.85 4.34 2.58
CA LEU A 44 9.64 5.09 3.56
C LEU A 44 11.14 4.91 3.33
N LYS A 45 11.60 3.65 3.22
CA LYS A 45 13.01 3.36 2.93
C LYS A 45 13.48 3.99 1.62
N ALA A 46 12.63 4.01 0.60
CA ALA A 46 12.97 4.62 -0.68
C ALA A 46 13.04 6.15 -0.59
N LYS A 47 12.19 6.79 0.22
CA LYS A 47 12.24 8.25 0.46
C LYS A 47 13.50 8.70 1.21
N PHE A 48 14.01 7.89 2.13
CA PHE A 48 15.24 8.21 2.87
C PHE A 48 16.54 7.87 2.12
N LYS A 49 16.44 7.24 0.96
CA LYS A 49 17.59 6.88 0.11
C LYS A 49 17.66 7.72 -1.18
N ASP A 50 16.80 8.74 -1.26
CA ASP A 50 16.87 9.78 -2.29
C ASP A 50 17.94 10.80 -1.93
#